data_AF-A0A519PB27-F1
#
_entry.id   AF-A0A519PB27-F1
#
_cell.length_a   1.000
_cell.length_b   1.000
_cell.length_c   1.000
_cell.angle_alpha   90.00
_cell.angle_beta   90.00
_cell.angle_gamma   90.00
#
_symmetry.space_group_name_H-M   'P 1'
#
loop_
_entity.id
_entity.type
_entity.pdbx_description
1 polymer ?
#
loop_
_entity_poly.entity_id
_entity_poly.type
_entity_poly.pdbx_seq_one_letter_code
_entity_poly.pdbx_strand_id
1 'polypeptide(L)' 'GVGEPRWSLSERGDTAEAAARLFRLLREADRERPSGIAVSPMPNDGLGEAINDRLRRAAGFVG' A
#
# COMPACT_ATOMS: atom_id res chain seq x y z
N GLY A 1 -10.21 6.55 9.14
CA GLY A 1 -11.20 5.50 8.86
C GLY A 1 -10.49 4.37 8.16
N VAL A 2 -10.94 3.12 8.34
CA VAL A 2 -10.44 1.99 7.54
C VAL A 2 -10.87 2.22 6.08
N GLY A 3 -9.97 2.01 5.12
CA GLY A 3 -10.28 2.19 3.69
C GLY A 3 -11.37 1.23 3.19
N GLU A 4 -11.89 1.45 1.98
CA GLU A 4 -12.89 0.54 1.41
C GLU A 4 -12.34 -0.90 1.33
N PRO A 5 -13.13 -1.94 1.65
CA PRO A 5 -12.65 -3.32 1.66
C PRO A 5 -11.99 -3.78 0.36
N ARG A 6 -12.47 -3.27 -0.79
CA ARG A 6 -11.88 -3.56 -2.11
C ARG A 6 -10.42 -3.11 -2.26
N TRP A 7 -10.01 -2.11 -1.50
CA TRP A 7 -8.64 -1.57 -1.47
C TRP A 7 -7.78 -2.12 -0.34
N SER A 8 -8.31 -3.08 0.43
CA SER A 8 -7.57 -3.68 1.52
C SER A 8 -6.36 -4.47 0.99
N LEU A 9 -5.18 -4.12 1.50
CA LEU A 9 -3.94 -4.86 1.25
C LEU A 9 -3.95 -6.23 1.94
N SER A 10 -4.55 -6.31 3.13
CA SER A 10 -4.84 -7.56 3.85
C SER A 10 -5.95 -7.29 4.86
N GLU A 11 -7.02 -8.08 4.81
CA GLU A 11 -8.12 -7.97 5.78
C GLU A 11 -7.70 -8.42 7.19
N ARG A 12 -6.64 -9.23 7.28
CA ARG A 12 -6.13 -9.79 8.55
C ARG A 12 -4.87 -9.07 9.05
N GLY A 13 -4.38 -8.08 8.32
CA GLY A 13 -3.14 -7.37 8.65
C GLY A 13 -1.86 -8.19 8.39
N ASP A 14 -1.92 -9.20 7.51
CA ASP A 14 -0.76 -10.01 7.13
C ASP A 14 0.14 -9.23 6.15
N THR A 15 1.41 -9.06 6.51
CA THR A 15 2.36 -8.26 5.71
C THR A 15 2.81 -8.97 4.43
N ALA A 16 2.80 -10.31 4.39
CA ALA A 16 3.08 -11.07 3.18
C ALA A 16 1.92 -10.97 2.18
N GLU A 17 0.67 -11.06 2.65
CA GLU A 17 -0.52 -10.80 1.83
C GLU A 17 -0.51 -9.36 1.29
N ALA A 18 -0.21 -8.39 2.17
CA ALA A 18 -0.11 -6.99 1.79
C ALA A 18 0.95 -6.77 0.70
N ALA A 19 2.14 -7.34 0.85
CA ALA A 19 3.20 -7.27 -0.15
C ALA A 19 2.76 -7.85 -1.50
N ALA A 20 2.10 -9.01 -1.48
CA ALA A 20 1.64 -9.70 -2.68
C ALA A 20 0.57 -8.90 -3.45
N ARG A 21 -0.32 -8.17 -2.74
CA ARG A 21 -1.43 -7.43 -3.36
C ARG A 21 -1.07 -5.98 -3.71
N LEU A 22 -0.03 -5.41 -3.10
CA LEU A 22 0.32 -3.99 -3.15
C LEU A 22 0.28 -3.39 -4.56
N PHE A 23 1.16 -3.84 -5.45
CA PHE A 23 1.28 -3.20 -6.77
C PHE A 23 0.06 -3.38 -7.65
N ARG A 24 -0.66 -4.50 -7.50
CA ARG A 24 -1.91 -4.74 -8.23
C ARG A 24 -2.96 -3.71 -7.80
N LEU A 25 -3.17 -3.55 -6.49
CA LEU A 25 -4.16 -2.63 -5.95
C LEU A 25 -3.80 -1.17 -6.20
N LEU A 26 -2.51 -0.78 -6.08
CA LEU A 26 -2.08 0.58 -6.43
C LEU A 26 -2.38 0.92 -7.90
N ARG A 27 -2.10 0.00 -8.82
CA ARG A 27 -2.41 0.19 -10.25
C ARG A 27 -3.91 0.23 -10.53
N GLU A 28 -4.71 -0.56 -9.81
CA GLU A 28 -6.16 -0.54 -9.94
C GLU A 28 -6.75 0.78 -9.41
N ALA A 29 -6.31 1.23 -8.24
CA ALA A 29 -6.73 2.51 -7.66
C ALA A 29 -6.31 3.70 -8.54
N ASP A 30 -5.09 3.70 -9.08
CA ASP A 30 -4.59 4.77 -9.96
C ASP A 30 -5.43 4.93 -11.24
N ARG A 31 -6.00 3.84 -11.77
CA ARG A 31 -6.90 3.89 -12.93
C ARG A 31 -8.21 4.60 -12.65
N GLU A 32 -8.62 4.72 -11.38
CA GLU A 32 -9.78 5.54 -10.99
C GLU A 32 -9.47 7.05 -11.06
N ARG A 33 -8.23 7.42 -11.39
CA ARG A 33 -7.72 8.80 -11.47
C ARG A 33 -7.98 9.61 -10.19
N PRO A 34 -7.63 9.08 -9.00
CA PRO A 34 -7.80 9.81 -7.76
C PRO A 34 -6.81 11.00 -7.70
N SER A 35 -7.10 11.99 -6.86
CA SER A 35 -6.14 13.05 -6.55
C SER A 35 -4.94 12.55 -5.74
N GLY A 36 -5.06 11.37 -5.13
CA GLY A 36 -4.00 10.70 -4.39
C GLY A 36 -4.47 9.36 -3.80
N ILE A 37 -3.52 8.48 -3.52
CA ILE A 37 -3.77 7.18 -2.88
C ILE A 37 -3.17 7.21 -1.48
N ALA A 38 -4.03 7.11 -0.47
CA ALA A 38 -3.60 6.99 0.92
C ALA A 38 -3.50 5.51 1.32
N VAL A 39 -2.40 5.13 1.96
CA VAL A 39 -2.16 3.77 2.45
C VAL A 39 -1.98 3.83 3.96
N SER A 40 -2.63 2.92 4.69
CA SER A 40 -2.44 2.80 6.14
C SER A 40 -0.97 2.53 6.47
N PRO A 41 -0.45 3.03 7.60
CA PRO A 41 0.91 2.74 8.04
C PRO A 41 1.15 1.23 8.13
N MET A 42 2.26 0.77 7.54
CA MET A 42 2.73 -0.61 7.72
C MET A 42 3.74 -0.68 8.86
N PRO A 43 3.88 -1.83 9.54
CA PRO A 43 4.95 -2.07 10.50
C PRO A 43 6.33 -1.70 9.92
N ASN A 44 7.24 -1.18 10.74
CA ASN A 44 8.59 -0.79 10.30
C ASN A 44 9.62 -1.92 10.53
N ASP A 45 9.18 -3.16 10.38
CA ASP A 45 10.01 -4.35 10.52
C ASP A 45 9.73 -5.33 9.37
N GLY A 46 10.69 -6.22 9.10
CA GLY A 46 10.56 -7.30 8.13
C GLY A 46 10.03 -6.85 6.76
N LEU A 47 8.92 -7.46 6.32
CA LEU A 47 8.28 -7.10 5.05
C LEU A 47 7.59 -5.73 5.09
N GLY A 48 7.15 -5.27 6.26
CA GLY A 48 6.49 -3.97 6.39
C GLY A 48 7.43 -2.80 6.06
N GLU A 49 8.68 -2.87 6.52
CA GLU A 49 9.72 -1.89 6.17
C GLU A 49 9.93 -1.83 4.64
N ALA A 50 10.05 -2.99 4.02
CA ALA A 50 10.25 -3.13 2.58
C ALA A 50 9.04 -2.61 1.76
N ILE A 51 7.82 -2.72 2.30
CA ILE A 51 6.61 -2.13 1.71
C ILE A 51 6.64 -0.60 1.84
N ASN A 52 6.94 -0.07 3.03
CA ASN A 52 7.02 1.37 3.27
C ASN A 52 8.03 2.05 2.35
N ASP A 53 9.19 1.44 2.14
CA ASP A 53 10.20 1.94 1.19
C ASP A 53 9.68 1.98 -0.26
N ARG A 54 8.99 0.93 -0.72
CA ARG A 54 8.36 0.91 -2.04
C ARG A 54 7.27 1.99 -2.18
N LEU A 55 6.47 2.21 -1.15
CA LEU A 55 5.44 3.25 -1.12
C LEU A 55 6.04 4.65 -1.23
N ARG A 56 7.12 4.94 -0.47
CA ARG A 56 7.84 6.21 -0.56
C ARG A 56 8.35 6.46 -1.98
N ARG A 57 9.01 5.46 -2.57
CA ARG A 57 9.50 5.54 -3.96
C ARG A 57 8.36 5.76 -4.96
N ALA A 58 7.23 5.09 -4.78
CA ALA A 58 6.05 5.27 -5.64
C ALA A 58 5.41 6.66 -5.50
N ALA A 59 5.47 7.27 -4.30
CA ALA A 59 5.00 8.62 -4.05
C ALA A 59 5.94 9.72 -4.58
N GLY A 60 7.04 9.36 -5.26
CA GLY A 60 8.05 10.30 -5.71
C GLY A 60 8.89 10.86 -4.56
N PHE A 61 8.83 10.26 -3.37
CA PHE A 61 9.72 10.59 -2.27
C PHE A 61 11.10 9.99 -2.56
N VAL A 62 11.99 10.82 -3.07
CA VAL A 62 13.43 10.58 -3.12
C VAL A 62 14.02 11.45 -2.02
N GLY A 63 14.70 10.82 -1.06
CA GLY A 63 15.32 11.52 0.07
C GLY A 63 16.32 12.59 -0.35
#